data_AF-A0A1W1CXK5-F1
#
_entry.id   AF-A0A1W1CXK5-F1
#
_cell.length_a   1.000
_cell.length_b   1.000
_cell.length_c   1.000
_cell.angle_alpha   90.00
_cell.angle_beta   90.00
_cell.angle_gamma   90.00
#
_symmetry.space_group_name_H-M   'P 1'
#
loop_
_entity.id
_entity.type
_entity.pdbx_description
1 polymer ?
#
loop_
_entity_poly.entity_id
_entity_poly.type
_entity_poly.pdbx_seq_one_letter_code
_entity_poly.pdbx_strand_id
1 'polypeptide(L)'
;MPQEEINEVIYQNALKYKIVVRLKGGDPFVFGRGGEEGIYLQERGIAFEVIPGVTSAISVPAYAGIPVTHRGVAVSFRVVTGHESPNKKSSQIPWESFKTDDTIVFLMGLHNLPKITAKLIAIGKPKDYPCAVISKGSTKEQIVITGTLEDIVEKAKGLPTPALTIVGEVVKLREQLNWFQPSL
;
A
#
# COMPACT_ATOMS: atom_id res chain seq x y z
N MET A 1 5.83 -15.59 -11.83
CA MET A 1 6.24 -15.20 -13.18
C MET A 1 6.98 -13.87 -13.08
N PRO A 2 8.25 -13.81 -13.51
CA PRO A 2 8.97 -12.56 -13.74
C PRO A 2 8.14 -11.58 -14.57
N GLN A 3 8.37 -10.27 -14.41
CA GLN A 3 7.59 -9.27 -15.12
C GLN A 3 7.82 -9.28 -16.62
N GLU A 4 9.04 -9.57 -17.07
CA GLU A 4 9.36 -9.68 -18.49
C GLU A 4 8.52 -10.77 -19.17
N GLU A 5 8.34 -11.91 -18.50
CA GLU A 5 7.44 -12.97 -18.97
C GLU A 5 5.97 -12.53 -18.98
N ILE A 6 5.52 -11.75 -17.98
CA ILE A 6 4.16 -11.16 -17.99
C ILE A 6 3.97 -10.24 -19.19
N ASN A 7 4.93 -9.34 -19.43
CA ASN A 7 4.88 -8.39 -20.53
C ASN A 7 4.81 -9.14 -21.87
N GLU A 8 5.62 -10.18 -22.03
CA GLU A 8 5.63 -11.00 -23.23
C GLU A 8 4.31 -11.75 -23.43
N VAL A 9 3.74 -12.31 -22.36
CA VAL A 9 2.41 -12.94 -22.44
C VAL A 9 1.35 -11.94 -22.92
N ILE A 10 1.34 -10.71 -22.39
CA ILE A 10 0.37 -9.70 -22.81
C ILE A 10 0.56 -9.36 -24.30
N TYR A 11 1.80 -9.16 -24.74
CA TYR A 11 2.14 -8.88 -26.14
C TYR A 11 1.70 -10.01 -27.08
N GLN A 12 2.06 -11.25 -26.78
CA GLN A 12 1.69 -12.42 -27.61
C GLN A 12 0.17 -12.60 -27.70
N ASN A 13 -0.57 -12.31 -26.62
CA ASN A 13 -2.02 -12.32 -26.65
C ASN A 13 -2.58 -11.18 -27.51
N ALA A 14 -1.97 -9.99 -27.50
CA ALA A 14 -2.42 -8.86 -28.32
C ALA A 14 -2.25 -9.12 -29.83
N LEU A 15 -1.28 -9.97 -30.22
CA LEU A 15 -1.14 -10.40 -31.62
C LEU A 15 -2.22 -11.41 -32.05
N LYS A 16 -2.76 -12.18 -31.10
CA LYS A 16 -3.69 -13.28 -31.37
C LYS A 16 -5.15 -12.87 -31.24
N TYR A 17 -5.46 -11.99 -30.30
CA TYR A 17 -6.82 -11.64 -29.93
C TYR A 17 -7.09 -10.17 -30.22
N LYS A 18 -8.32 -9.86 -30.67
CA LYS A 18 -8.75 -8.49 -30.96
C LYS A 18 -8.77 -7.60 -29.71
N ILE A 19 -9.08 -8.18 -28.55
CA ILE A 19 -9.21 -7.48 -27.27
C ILE A 19 -8.55 -8.34 -26.19
N VAL A 20 -7.63 -7.76 -25.44
CA VAL A 20 -6.94 -8.39 -24.30
C VAL A 20 -7.13 -7.50 -23.07
N VAL A 21 -7.55 -8.09 -21.96
CA VAL A 21 -7.71 -7.37 -20.68
C VAL A 21 -6.66 -7.85 -19.69
N ARG A 22 -5.79 -6.92 -19.29
CA ARG A 22 -4.86 -7.11 -18.18
C ARG A 22 -5.52 -6.65 -16.88
N LEU A 23 -6.20 -7.57 -16.19
CA LEU A 23 -6.83 -7.25 -14.90
C LEU A 23 -5.76 -7.13 -13.80
N LYS A 24 -5.76 -6.00 -13.09
CA LYS A 24 -4.81 -5.68 -12.01
C LYS A 24 -5.58 -5.31 -10.74
N GLY A 25 -5.04 -5.69 -9.58
CA GLY A 25 -5.61 -5.31 -8.30
C GLY A 25 -5.28 -3.85 -7.94
N GLY A 26 -6.26 -3.12 -7.39
CA GLY A 26 -6.08 -1.72 -7.02
C GLY A 26 -6.02 -0.82 -8.25
N ASP A 27 -4.93 -0.06 -8.38
CA ASP A 27 -4.70 0.82 -9.52
C ASP A 27 -3.50 0.34 -10.36
N PRO A 28 -3.57 0.32 -11.70
CA PRO A 28 -2.47 -0.13 -12.55
C PRO A 28 -1.12 0.55 -12.32
N PHE A 29 -1.12 1.83 -11.92
CA PHE A 29 0.07 2.67 -11.80
C PHE A 29 0.51 2.93 -10.36
N VAL A 30 -0.27 2.54 -9.35
CA VAL A 30 0.15 2.60 -7.93
C VAL A 30 0.79 1.28 -7.52
N PHE A 31 2.13 1.19 -7.65
CA PHE A 31 2.93 -0.02 -7.38
C PHE A 31 2.46 -1.28 -8.15
N GLY A 32 1.66 -1.10 -9.19
CA GLY A 32 1.12 -2.18 -10.01
C GLY A 32 2.00 -2.59 -11.19
N ARG A 33 3.08 -1.84 -11.49
CA ARG A 33 3.96 -2.05 -12.66
C ARG A 33 3.26 -1.90 -14.02
N GLY A 34 2.08 -1.27 -14.08
CA GLY A 34 1.38 -1.01 -15.34
C GLY A 34 2.19 -0.13 -16.31
N GLY A 35 3.07 0.74 -15.80
CA GLY A 35 3.96 1.53 -16.65
C GLY A 35 4.96 0.68 -17.43
N GLU A 36 5.54 -0.34 -16.79
CA GLU A 36 6.45 -1.29 -17.45
C GLU A 36 5.73 -2.10 -18.53
N GLU A 37 4.51 -2.56 -18.23
CA GLU A 37 3.64 -3.27 -19.17
C GLU A 37 3.29 -2.37 -20.38
N GLY A 38 2.91 -1.11 -20.15
CA GLY A 38 2.56 -0.16 -21.21
C GLY A 38 3.74 0.24 -22.11
N ILE A 39 4.90 0.53 -21.53
CA ILE A 39 6.13 0.83 -22.30
C ILE A 39 6.47 -0.35 -23.21
N TYR A 40 6.43 -1.57 -22.68
CA TYR A 40 6.74 -2.79 -23.44
C TYR A 40 5.85 -2.96 -24.69
N LEU A 41 4.56 -2.69 -24.56
CA LEU A 41 3.59 -2.74 -25.65
C LEU A 41 3.80 -1.61 -26.66
N GLN A 42 4.02 -0.38 -26.18
CA GLN A 42 4.25 0.79 -27.02
C GLN A 42 5.49 0.62 -27.92
N GLU A 43 6.58 0.12 -27.37
CA GLU A 43 7.82 -0.17 -28.11
C GLU A 43 7.61 -1.19 -29.25
N ARG A 44 6.55 -1.99 -29.19
CA ARG A 44 6.19 -3.02 -30.18
C ARG A 44 4.98 -2.64 -31.03
N GLY A 45 4.54 -1.39 -30.96
CA GLY A 45 3.43 -0.87 -31.77
C GLY A 45 2.05 -1.42 -31.38
N ILE A 46 1.90 -1.96 -30.16
CA ILE A 46 0.60 -2.37 -29.63
C ILE A 46 -0.05 -1.21 -28.90
N ALA A 47 -1.18 -0.72 -29.42
CA ALA A 47 -1.99 0.28 -28.74
C ALA A 47 -2.64 -0.31 -27.48
N PHE A 48 -2.74 0.50 -26.43
CA PHE A 48 -3.42 0.16 -25.19
C PHE A 48 -4.10 1.38 -24.58
N GLU A 49 -5.04 1.13 -23.69
CA GLU A 49 -5.63 2.14 -22.81
C GLU A 49 -5.47 1.71 -21.35
N VAL A 50 -5.53 2.67 -20.43
CA VAL A 50 -5.43 2.43 -19.00
C VAL A 50 -6.73 2.86 -18.36
N ILE A 51 -7.41 1.92 -17.72
CA ILE A 51 -8.60 2.19 -16.91
C ILE A 51 -8.16 2.30 -15.45
N PRO A 52 -8.21 3.51 -14.83
CA PRO A 52 -7.79 3.70 -13.44
C PRO A 52 -8.65 2.88 -12.48
N GLY A 53 -8.04 2.44 -11.38
CA GLY A 53 -8.73 1.73 -10.32
C GLY A 53 -8.66 2.48 -9.00
N VAL A 54 -9.41 2.01 -8.00
CA VAL A 54 -9.31 2.57 -6.64
C VAL A 54 -8.19 1.88 -5.88
N THR A 55 -7.08 2.58 -5.68
CA THR A 55 -5.91 2.05 -4.98
C THR A 55 -6.23 1.65 -3.54
N SER A 56 -5.65 0.54 -3.09
CA SER A 56 -5.72 0.09 -1.69
C SER A 56 -5.16 1.11 -0.72
N ALA A 57 -4.25 1.99 -1.16
CA ALA A 57 -3.70 3.04 -0.33
C ALA A 57 -4.74 4.07 0.16
N ILE A 58 -5.93 4.12 -0.46
CA ILE A 58 -7.02 5.04 -0.10
C ILE A 58 -8.27 4.26 0.30
N SER A 59 -8.67 3.24 -0.47
CA SER A 59 -9.90 2.50 -0.21
C SER A 59 -9.84 1.69 1.07
N VAL A 60 -8.74 0.97 1.32
CA VAL A 60 -8.63 0.11 2.51
C VAL A 60 -8.65 0.92 3.82
N PRO A 61 -7.91 2.05 3.97
CA PRO A 61 -8.10 2.96 5.08
C PRO A 61 -9.55 3.41 5.26
N ALA A 62 -10.24 3.79 4.17
CA ALA A 62 -11.63 4.22 4.22
C ALA A 62 -12.59 3.12 4.73
N TYR A 63 -12.40 1.87 4.30
CA TYR A 63 -13.15 0.70 4.83
C TYR A 63 -12.74 0.34 6.27
N ALA A 64 -11.60 0.84 6.75
CA ALA A 64 -11.20 0.74 8.14
C ALA A 64 -11.54 2.00 8.95
N GLY A 65 -12.38 2.92 8.42
CA GLY A 65 -12.73 4.15 9.12
C GLY A 65 -11.54 5.08 9.39
N ILE A 66 -10.44 4.96 8.65
CA ILE A 66 -9.25 5.80 8.80
C ILE A 66 -9.11 6.64 7.52
N PRO A 67 -9.41 7.94 7.56
CA PRO A 67 -9.21 8.80 6.40
C PRO A 67 -7.71 9.03 6.20
N VAL A 68 -7.23 9.07 4.95
CA VAL A 68 -5.80 9.31 4.66
C VAL A 68 -5.38 10.77 4.84
N THR A 69 -6.35 11.68 4.92
CA THR A 69 -6.15 13.10 5.24
C THR A 69 -7.32 13.57 6.11
N HIS A 70 -7.07 14.54 6.98
CA HIS A 70 -8.13 15.17 7.77
C HIS A 70 -7.67 16.56 8.21
N ARG A 71 -8.53 17.57 8.05
CA ARG A 71 -8.19 18.97 8.39
C ARG A 71 -7.82 19.07 9.87
N GLY A 72 -6.71 19.73 10.17
CA GLY A 72 -6.21 19.86 11.55
C GLY A 72 -5.51 18.61 12.09
N VAL A 73 -5.39 17.55 11.29
CA VAL A 73 -4.70 16.30 11.68
C VAL A 73 -3.59 15.97 10.69
N ALA A 74 -3.90 15.85 9.40
CA ALA A 74 -2.92 15.60 8.34
C ALA A 74 -3.36 16.27 7.03
N VAL A 75 -2.53 17.19 6.51
CA VAL A 75 -2.77 17.92 5.25
C VAL A 75 -2.15 17.24 4.04
N SER A 76 -1.38 16.17 4.26
CA SER A 76 -0.63 15.43 3.27
C SER A 76 -0.58 13.97 3.66
N PHE A 77 -0.44 13.11 2.64
CA PHE A 77 -0.20 11.69 2.85
C PHE A 77 0.83 11.17 1.84
N ARG A 78 1.52 10.10 2.22
CA ARG A 78 2.56 9.46 1.42
C ARG A 78 2.26 7.98 1.27
N VAL A 79 2.35 7.48 0.04
CA VAL A 79 2.25 6.05 -0.23
C VAL A 79 3.63 5.53 -0.57
N VAL A 80 4.08 4.52 0.16
CA VAL A 80 5.41 3.92 -0.01
C VAL A 80 5.33 2.42 -0.02
N THR A 81 6.23 1.78 -0.75
CA THR A 81 6.43 0.33 -0.67
C THR A 81 7.30 0.02 0.55
N GLY A 82 6.81 -0.85 1.43
CA GLY A 82 7.63 -1.43 2.50
C GLY A 82 8.60 -2.49 1.97
N HIS A 83 8.47 -2.93 0.71
CA HIS A 83 9.37 -3.85 0.04
C HIS A 83 10.46 -3.08 -0.70
N GLU A 84 11.70 -3.19 -0.23
CA GLU A 84 12.89 -2.71 -0.94
C GLU A 84 13.58 -3.89 -1.61
N SER A 85 14.08 -3.71 -2.84
CA SER A 85 14.85 -4.75 -3.52
C SER A 85 16.10 -5.09 -2.69
N PRO A 86 16.35 -6.37 -2.36
CA PRO A 86 17.48 -6.78 -1.51
C PRO A 86 18.85 -6.45 -2.11
N ASN A 87 18.92 -6.19 -3.42
CA ASN A 87 20.16 -5.91 -4.14
C ASN A 87 20.58 -4.43 -4.11
N LYS A 88 19.82 -3.53 -3.46
CA LYS A 88 20.16 -2.10 -3.41
C LYS A 88 20.99 -1.76 -2.18
N LYS A 89 22.15 -1.11 -2.41
CA LYS A 89 23.11 -0.67 -1.38
C LYS A 89 22.55 0.38 -0.40
N SER A 90 21.52 1.13 -0.81
CA SER A 90 20.88 2.16 0.00
C SER A 90 19.35 2.09 -0.11
N SER A 91 18.69 2.48 0.98
CA SER A 91 17.22 2.56 1.03
C SER A 91 16.74 3.67 0.11
N GLN A 92 15.71 3.41 -0.70
CA GLN A 92 15.09 4.45 -1.55
C GLN A 92 14.08 5.30 -0.78
N ILE A 93 13.70 4.84 0.41
CA ILE A 93 12.79 5.56 1.29
C ILE A 93 13.55 6.71 1.95
N PRO A 94 13.14 7.97 1.76
CA PRO A 94 13.79 9.12 2.38
C PRO A 94 13.36 9.23 3.85
N TRP A 95 13.85 8.31 4.69
CA TRP A 95 13.41 8.15 6.08
C TRP A 95 13.43 9.47 6.86
N GLU A 96 14.45 10.30 6.72
CA GLU A 96 14.52 11.60 7.42
C GLU A 96 13.34 12.53 7.14
N SER A 97 12.70 12.41 5.97
CA SER A 97 11.50 13.20 5.65
C SER A 97 10.27 12.75 6.44
N PHE A 98 10.30 11.58 7.08
CA PHE A 98 9.13 10.96 7.74
C PHE A 98 8.87 11.50 9.15
N LYS A 99 9.60 12.52 9.59
CA LYS A 99 9.36 13.21 10.87
C LYS A 99 8.10 14.07 10.86
N THR A 100 7.69 14.57 9.69
CA THR A 100 6.46 15.35 9.51
C THR A 100 5.22 14.55 9.88
N ASP A 101 4.14 15.22 10.27
CA ASP A 101 2.87 14.60 10.69
C ASP A 101 1.97 14.20 9.51
N ASP A 102 2.60 13.87 8.37
CA ASP A 102 1.91 13.28 7.23
C ASP A 102 1.35 11.91 7.60
N THR A 103 0.24 11.53 6.98
CA THR A 103 -0.20 10.13 7.02
C THR A 103 0.69 9.30 6.09
N ILE A 104 1.31 8.25 6.61
CA ILE A 104 2.18 7.37 5.83
C ILE A 104 1.50 6.02 5.64
N VAL A 105 1.28 5.63 4.39
CA VAL A 105 0.71 4.34 4.02
C VAL A 105 1.80 3.47 3.41
N PHE A 106 2.19 2.41 4.12
CA PHE A 106 3.10 1.38 3.64
C PHE A 106 2.32 0.25 2.98
N LEU A 107 2.43 0.13 1.66
CA LEU A 107 1.97 -1.04 0.91
C LEU A 107 3.03 -2.14 0.96
N MET A 108 2.60 -3.41 0.95
CA MET A 108 3.52 -4.56 0.97
C MET A 108 4.48 -4.54 2.19
N GLY A 109 4.04 -3.94 3.30
CA GLY A 109 4.90 -3.64 4.45
C GLY A 109 4.90 -4.67 5.56
N LEU A 110 3.95 -5.62 5.59
CA LEU A 110 3.72 -6.47 6.77
C LEU A 110 4.97 -7.24 7.23
N HIS A 111 5.68 -7.91 6.32
CA HIS A 111 6.92 -8.62 6.66
C HIS A 111 8.05 -7.70 7.12
N ASN A 112 8.04 -6.44 6.67
CA ASN A 112 9.03 -5.43 7.03
C ASN A 112 8.57 -4.52 8.17
N LEU A 113 7.41 -4.78 8.78
CA LEU A 113 6.84 -3.96 9.85
C LEU A 113 7.83 -3.71 11.01
N PRO A 114 8.58 -4.71 11.53
CA PRO A 114 9.58 -4.46 12.58
C PRO A 114 10.68 -3.47 12.16
N LYS A 115 11.13 -3.55 10.90
CA LYS A 115 12.15 -2.65 10.36
C LYS A 115 11.60 -1.25 10.14
N ILE A 116 10.35 -1.14 9.67
CA ILE A 116 9.66 0.13 9.44
C ILE A 116 9.48 0.88 10.76
N THR A 117 8.93 0.23 11.79
CA THR A 117 8.70 0.87 13.10
C THR A 117 10.01 1.29 13.75
N ALA A 118 11.03 0.41 13.75
CA ALA A 118 12.34 0.72 14.31
C ALA A 118 12.99 1.93 13.62
N LYS A 119 12.90 2.02 12.29
CA LYS A 119 13.44 3.17 11.54
C LYS A 119 12.69 4.47 11.84
N LEU A 120 11.35 4.43 11.89
CA LEU A 120 10.54 5.60 12.23
C LEU A 120 10.87 6.12 13.65
N ILE A 121 11.01 5.22 14.62
CA ILE A 121 11.42 5.59 15.98
C ILE A 121 12.84 6.17 15.98
N ALA A 122 13.78 5.55 15.25
CA ALA A 122 15.17 6.00 15.19
C ALA A 122 15.34 7.42 14.60
N ILE A 123 14.50 7.81 13.65
CA ILE A 123 14.51 9.18 13.10
C ILE A 123 13.78 10.20 14.01
N GLY A 124 13.18 9.76 15.11
CA GLY A 124 12.57 10.62 16.11
C GLY A 124 11.03 10.67 16.10
N LYS A 125 10.32 9.78 15.39
CA LYS A 125 8.87 9.64 15.62
C LYS A 125 8.63 9.09 17.04
N PRO A 126 7.64 9.61 17.78
CA PRO A 126 7.30 9.12 19.11
C PRO A 126 6.95 7.62 19.08
N LYS A 127 7.32 6.90 20.14
CA LYS A 127 7.03 5.46 20.27
C LYS A 127 5.54 5.17 20.36
N ASP A 128 4.79 6.08 20.99
CA ASP A 128 3.34 6.06 21.12
C ASP A 128 2.61 6.60 19.88
N TYR A 129 3.34 6.92 18.80
CA TYR A 129 2.73 7.50 17.60
C TYR A 129 1.75 6.50 16.94
N PRO A 130 0.53 6.93 16.55
CA PRO A 130 -0.53 6.01 16.17
C PRO A 130 -0.22 5.23 14.88
N CYS A 131 -0.58 3.94 14.90
CA CYS A 131 -0.35 3.01 13.82
C CYS A 131 -1.53 2.03 13.66
N ALA A 132 -1.83 1.63 12.44
CA ALA A 132 -2.79 0.59 12.12
C ALA A 132 -2.25 -0.37 11.07
N VAL A 133 -2.59 -1.66 11.18
CA VAL A 133 -2.35 -2.67 10.16
C VAL A 133 -3.70 -3.22 9.72
N ILE A 134 -3.97 -3.14 8.42
CA ILE A 134 -5.23 -3.60 7.83
C ILE A 134 -4.92 -4.74 6.88
N SER A 135 -5.41 -5.93 7.20
CA SER A 135 -5.32 -7.14 6.39
C SER A 135 -6.63 -7.40 5.67
N LYS A 136 -6.56 -7.95 4.44
CA LYS A 136 -7.72 -8.33 3.63
C LYS A 136 -8.74 -7.19 3.51
N GLY A 137 -8.25 -5.96 3.37
CA GLY A 137 -9.07 -4.75 3.35
C GLY A 137 -10.18 -4.81 2.29
N SER A 138 -11.31 -4.18 2.61
CA SER A 138 -12.55 -4.15 1.81
C SER A 138 -13.20 -5.51 1.50
N THR A 139 -12.76 -6.60 2.12
CA THR A 139 -13.40 -7.92 1.99
C THR A 139 -14.12 -8.31 3.28
N LYS A 140 -14.85 -9.43 3.24
CA LYS A 140 -15.48 -10.02 4.44
C LYS A 140 -14.46 -10.54 5.45
N GLU A 141 -13.22 -10.78 5.03
CA GLU A 141 -12.13 -11.26 5.87
C GLU A 141 -11.28 -10.11 6.44
N GLN A 142 -11.74 -8.86 6.34
CA GLN A 142 -10.98 -7.70 6.80
C GLN A 142 -10.66 -7.80 8.29
N ILE A 143 -9.38 -7.68 8.62
CA ILE A 143 -8.89 -7.60 10.01
C ILE A 143 -8.16 -6.26 10.17
N VAL A 144 -8.56 -5.47 11.18
CA VAL A 144 -7.94 -4.19 11.50
C VAL A 144 -7.33 -4.25 12.89
N ILE A 145 -6.02 -4.08 12.97
CA ILE A 145 -5.29 -3.96 14.24
C ILE A 145 -4.82 -2.52 14.39
N THR A 146 -5.07 -1.91 15.54
CA THR A 146 -4.59 -0.57 15.89
C THR A 146 -3.64 -0.63 17.09
N GLY A 147 -2.74 0.33 17.16
CA GLY A 147 -1.72 0.41 18.19
C GLY A 147 -0.82 1.62 17.98
N THR A 148 0.42 1.49 18.45
CA THR A 148 1.46 2.51 18.35
C THR A 148 2.68 1.94 17.64
N LEU A 149 3.66 2.79 17.29
CA LEU A 149 4.91 2.29 16.73
C LEU A 149 5.63 1.29 17.65
N GLU A 150 5.44 1.37 18.97
CA GLU A 150 6.04 0.48 19.95
C GLU A 150 5.41 -0.92 19.98
N ASP A 151 4.08 -1.03 19.84
CA ASP A 151 3.36 -2.30 20.09
C ASP A 151 2.79 -2.97 18.82
N ILE A 152 2.70 -2.25 17.70
CA ILE A 152 1.96 -2.72 16.52
C ILE A 152 2.57 -4.00 15.92
N VAL A 153 3.88 -4.18 16.05
CA VAL A 153 4.60 -5.36 15.54
C VAL A 153 4.08 -6.64 16.19
N GLU A 154 3.95 -6.64 17.52
CA GLU A 154 3.46 -7.80 18.25
C GLU A 154 1.96 -7.98 18.05
N LYS A 155 1.18 -6.89 18.04
CA LYS A 155 -0.27 -6.96 17.82
C LYS A 155 -0.65 -7.47 16.43
N ALA A 156 0.13 -7.15 15.41
CA ALA A 156 -0.12 -7.54 14.01
C ALA A 156 0.49 -8.90 13.63
N LYS A 157 1.09 -9.61 14.59
CA LYS A 157 1.76 -10.89 14.35
C LYS A 157 0.77 -11.93 13.83
N GLY A 158 1.17 -12.61 12.75
CA GLY A 158 0.36 -13.68 12.16
C GLY A 158 -0.81 -13.21 11.28
N LEU A 159 -0.95 -11.89 11.04
CA LEU A 159 -1.97 -11.42 10.11
C LEU A 159 -1.75 -11.98 8.69
N PRO A 160 -2.82 -12.37 7.98
CA PRO A 160 -2.70 -12.84 6.61
C PRO A 160 -2.34 -11.69 5.67
N THR A 161 -1.74 -12.02 4.53
CA THR A 161 -1.54 -11.08 3.42
C THR A 161 -2.70 -11.17 2.41
N PRO A 162 -3.00 -10.11 1.64
CA PRO A 162 -2.36 -8.79 1.62
C PRO A 162 -2.73 -7.94 2.85
N ALA A 163 -1.78 -7.11 3.29
CA ALA A 163 -1.98 -6.13 4.34
C ALA A 163 -1.21 -4.84 4.03
N LEU A 164 -1.70 -3.73 4.56
CA LEU A 164 -1.01 -2.45 4.56
C LEU A 164 -0.92 -1.87 5.97
N THR A 165 0.02 -0.95 6.15
CA THR A 165 0.23 -0.27 7.43
C THR A 165 0.01 1.22 7.24
N ILE A 166 -0.72 1.84 8.16
CA ILE A 166 -0.92 3.29 8.23
C ILE A 166 -0.23 3.80 9.49
N VAL A 167 0.59 4.82 9.35
CA VAL A 167 1.21 5.54 10.47
C VAL A 167 0.75 6.99 10.40
N GLY A 168 0.13 7.50 11.46
CA GLY A 168 -0.40 8.85 11.46
C GLY A 168 -1.53 9.07 12.46
N GLU A 169 -1.67 10.32 12.91
CA GLU A 169 -2.70 10.75 13.85
C GLU A 169 -4.13 10.44 13.37
N VAL A 170 -4.35 10.34 12.06
CA VAL A 170 -5.64 9.94 11.47
C VAL A 170 -6.14 8.57 11.93
N VAL A 171 -5.26 7.70 12.42
CA VAL A 171 -5.64 6.38 12.97
C VAL A 171 -6.60 6.53 14.16
N LYS A 172 -6.45 7.59 14.97
CA LYS A 172 -7.32 7.88 16.12
C LYS A 172 -8.78 8.14 15.71
N LEU A 173 -9.02 8.57 14.48
CA LEU A 173 -10.37 8.86 13.97
C LEU A 173 -11.20 7.58 13.74
N ARG A 174 -10.56 6.41 13.72
CA ARG A 174 -11.24 5.12 13.54
C ARG A 174 -12.35 4.90 14.55
N GLU A 175 -12.16 5.27 15.81
CA GLU A 175 -13.17 5.05 16.86
C GLU A 175 -14.52 5.72 16.52
N GLN A 176 -14.47 6.84 15.79
CA GLN A 176 -15.65 7.62 15.40
C GLN A 176 -16.18 7.24 14.01
N LEU A 177 -15.31 6.77 13.12
CA LEU A 177 -15.63 6.59 11.69
C LEU A 177 -15.70 5.12 11.24
N ASN A 178 -15.56 4.17 12.16
CA ASN A 178 -15.61 2.74 11.86
C ASN A 178 -17.03 2.28 11.47
N TRP A 179 -17.34 2.45 10.18
CA TRP A 179 -18.64 2.10 9.59
C TRP A 179 -18.72 0.67 9.03
N PHE A 180 -17.57 0.05 8.75
CA PHE A 180 -17.50 -1.28 8.15
C PHE A 180 -16.77 -2.25 9.09
N GLN A 181 -17.54 -3.15 9.68
CA GLN A 181 -17.07 -4.34 10.36
C GLN A 181 -17.77 -5.53 9.71
N PRO A 182 -17.05 -6.39 8.98
CA PRO A 182 -17.64 -7.64 8.52
C PRO A 182 -18.15 -8.41 9.73
N SER A 183 -19.43 -8.78 9.71
CA SER A 183 -19.97 -9.78 10.62
C SER A 183 -19.28 -11.11 10.32
N LEU A 184 -18.69 -11.73 11.35
CA LEU A 184 -18.28 -13.14 11.31
C LEU A 184 -19.50 -14.04 11.08
#